data_AF-A0A521YRY7-F1
#
_entry.id   AF-A0A521YRY7-F1
#
_cell.length_a   1.000
_cell.length_b   1.000
_cell.length_c   1.000
_cell.angle_alpha   90.00
_cell.angle_beta   90.00
_cell.angle_gamma   90.00
#
_symmetry.space_group_name_H-M   'P 1'
#
loop_
_entity.id
_entity.type
_entity.pdbx_description
1 polymer ?
#
loop_
_entity_poly.entity_id
_entity_poly.type
_entity_poly.pdbx_seq_one_letter_code
_entity_poly.pdbx_strand_id
1 'polypeptide(L)'
;MAAVLPPEQRSARAKSPGVVELLVRLVSETRQLASDFVHLAVLDARRAGIRLAMLLSAGLLIATLVITAWMGLVAAGIIWMLGAGVSWVSAIAAAAALNIVVAGALAWWARSLVSEMPFTALLRQLRGEPPSPLDEKH
;
A
#
# COMPACT_ATOMS: atom_id res chain seq x y z
N MET A 1 73.67 27.20 43.60
CA MET A 1 72.52 27.85 42.94
C MET A 1 72.64 27.57 41.44
N ALA A 2 72.10 26.43 40.99
CA ALA A 2 72.05 26.00 39.60
C ALA A 2 70.68 25.35 39.39
N ALA A 3 69.94 25.87 38.41
CA ALA A 3 68.57 25.52 38.11
C ALA A 3 68.48 24.20 37.33
N VAL A 4 67.55 23.32 37.71
CA VAL A 4 66.94 22.34 36.81
C VAL A 4 65.48 22.12 37.25
N LEU A 5 64.55 22.74 36.52
CA LEU A 5 63.13 22.37 36.46
C LEU A 5 62.91 21.44 35.23
N PRO A 6 61.77 20.74 35.16
CA PRO A 6 61.66 19.31 34.79
C PRO A 6 61.34 19.08 33.30
N PRO A 7 61.46 17.84 32.82
CA PRO A 7 60.73 17.48 31.62
C PRO A 7 60.21 16.04 31.62
N GLU A 8 59.19 15.70 32.41
CA GLU A 8 58.47 14.41 32.22
C GLU A 8 56.95 14.61 32.19
N GLN A 9 56.51 15.68 31.52
CA GLN A 9 55.13 15.85 31.06
C GLN A 9 54.94 15.47 29.57
N ARG A 10 55.95 14.91 28.89
CA ARG A 10 55.82 14.62 27.46
C ARG A 10 55.54 13.14 27.23
N SER A 11 54.34 12.90 26.70
CA SER A 11 53.91 11.70 25.98
C SER A 11 53.05 10.72 26.76
N ALA A 12 51.92 11.23 27.29
CA ALA A 12 50.68 10.52 26.99
C ALA A 12 50.50 10.57 25.46
N ARG A 13 51.18 9.66 24.77
CA ARG A 13 51.07 9.43 23.33
C ARG A 13 49.62 9.09 23.09
N ALA A 14 48.83 10.10 22.72
CA ALA A 14 47.52 9.92 22.11
C ALA A 14 47.78 9.04 20.88
N LYS A 15 47.60 7.74 21.07
CA LYS A 15 47.77 6.72 20.05
C LYS A 15 46.71 7.07 19.02
N SER A 16 47.13 7.59 17.87
CA SER A 16 46.21 7.99 16.80
C SER A 16 45.26 6.82 16.55
N PRO A 17 43.94 7.01 16.62
CA PRO A 17 42.99 5.93 16.44
C PRO A 17 43.29 5.25 15.11
N GLY A 18 43.51 3.94 15.16
CA GLY A 18 43.88 3.18 13.98
C GLY A 18 42.77 3.23 12.93
N VAL A 19 43.13 3.15 11.65
CA VAL A 19 42.16 3.09 10.53
C VAL A 19 41.10 1.99 10.74
N VAL A 20 41.50 0.89 11.39
CA VAL A 20 40.61 -0.20 11.80
C VAL A 20 39.53 0.27 12.79
N GLU A 21 39.87 1.15 13.73
CA GLU A 21 38.94 1.65 14.74
C GLU A 21 37.95 2.66 14.15
N LEU A 22 38.38 3.44 13.16
CA LEU A 22 37.49 4.28 12.34
C LEU A 22 36.53 3.42 11.50
N LEU A 23 37.02 2.33 10.88
CA LEU A 23 36.17 1.40 10.12
C LEU A 23 35.14 0.70 11.02
N VAL A 24 35.56 0.23 12.20
CA VAL A 24 34.65 -0.39 13.18
C VAL A 24 33.59 0.60 13.66
N ARG A 25 33.99 1.87 13.91
CA ARG A 25 33.05 2.94 14.25
C ARG A 25 32.06 3.21 13.12
N LEU A 26 32.54 3.39 11.89
CA LEU A 26 31.67 3.57 10.73
C LEU A 26 30.68 2.42 10.58
N VAL A 27 31.14 1.17 10.63
CA VAL A 27 30.26 0.00 10.53
C VAL A 27 29.22 -0.02 11.65
N SER A 28 29.62 0.32 12.88
CA SER A 28 28.69 0.39 14.01
C SER A 28 27.66 1.52 13.86
N GLU A 29 28.08 2.69 13.39
CA GLU A 29 27.20 3.84 13.12
C GLU A 29 26.22 3.53 12.00
N THR A 30 26.68 2.95 10.89
CA THR A 30 25.81 2.55 9.77
C THR A 30 24.79 1.48 10.19
N ARG A 31 25.21 0.51 11.02
CA ARG A 31 24.31 -0.53 11.55
C ARG A 31 23.26 0.06 12.50
N GLN A 32 23.66 1.01 13.33
CA GLN A 32 22.75 1.71 14.24
C GLN A 32 21.72 2.53 13.45
N LEU A 33 22.18 3.26 12.42
CA LEU A 33 21.33 4.01 11.51
C LEU A 33 20.35 3.10 10.76
N ALA A 34 20.81 1.96 10.24
CA ALA A 34 19.96 0.98 9.57
C ALA A 34 18.89 0.41 10.51
N SER A 35 19.23 0.16 11.78
CA SER A 35 18.27 -0.29 12.80
C SER A 35 17.17 0.75 13.04
N ASP A 36 17.52 2.03 13.12
CA ASP A 36 16.56 3.12 13.30
C ASP A 36 15.63 3.27 12.08
N PHE A 37 16.19 3.17 10.86
CA PHE A 37 15.39 3.18 9.62
C PHE A 37 14.45 1.98 9.53
N VAL A 38 14.89 0.78 9.91
CA VAL A 38 14.02 -0.41 9.95
C VAL A 38 12.90 -0.23 10.97
N HIS A 39 13.19 0.34 12.13
CA HIS A 39 12.17 0.60 13.15
C HIS A 39 11.10 1.58 12.66
N LEU A 40 11.52 2.68 12.03
CA LEU A 40 10.62 3.65 11.41
C LEU A 40 9.81 3.03 10.25
N ALA A 41 10.46 2.24 9.38
CA ALA A 41 9.81 1.55 8.28
C ALA A 41 8.73 0.58 8.76
N VAL A 42 8.98 -0.15 9.86
CA VAL A 42 7.98 -1.06 10.46
C VAL A 42 6.80 -0.27 11.03
N LEU A 43 7.05 0.86 11.68
CA LEU A 43 5.98 1.71 12.21
C LEU A 43 5.12 2.30 11.08
N ASP A 44 5.75 2.75 10.00
CA ASP A 44 5.04 3.30 8.84
C ASP A 44 4.26 2.21 8.10
N ALA A 45 4.86 1.03 7.88
CA ALA A 45 4.18 -0.13 7.32
C ALA A 45 2.98 -0.58 8.18
N ARG A 46 3.12 -0.57 9.52
CA ARG A 46 2.01 -0.89 10.42
C ARG A 46 0.89 0.15 10.32
N ARG A 47 1.22 1.44 10.27
CA ARG A 47 0.24 2.52 10.12
C ARG A 47 -0.45 2.46 8.76
N ALA A 48 0.29 2.24 7.68
CA ALA A 48 -0.24 2.04 6.34
C ALA A 48 -1.13 0.78 6.27
N GLY A 49 -0.69 -0.32 6.89
CA GLY A 49 -1.42 -1.57 6.98
C GLY A 49 -2.76 -1.43 7.70
N ILE A 50 -2.80 -0.73 8.84
CA ILE A 50 -4.04 -0.45 9.56
C ILE A 50 -4.98 0.40 8.69
N ARG A 51 -4.47 1.43 8.01
CA ARG A 51 -5.28 2.25 7.07
C ARG A 51 -5.83 1.43 5.92
N LEU A 52 -5.02 0.57 5.32
CA LEU A 52 -5.44 -0.34 4.25
C LEU A 52 -6.53 -1.30 4.74
N ALA A 53 -6.35 -1.92 5.91
CA ALA A 53 -7.35 -2.80 6.50
C ALA A 53 -8.67 -2.08 6.77
N MET A 54 -8.63 -0.83 7.24
CA MET A 54 -9.84 0.01 7.39
C MET A 54 -10.51 0.30 6.05
N LEU A 55 -9.74 0.66 5.02
CA LEU A 55 -10.27 0.91 3.67
C LEU A 55 -10.90 -0.36 3.06
N LEU A 56 -10.24 -1.51 3.19
CA LEU A 56 -10.78 -2.79 2.72
C LEU A 56 -12.04 -3.18 3.48
N SER A 57 -12.04 -3.03 4.81
CA SER A 57 -13.21 -3.30 5.65
C SER A 57 -14.38 -2.37 5.29
N ALA A 58 -14.13 -1.07 5.15
CA ALA A 58 -15.13 -0.10 4.75
C ALA A 58 -15.67 -0.42 3.34
N GLY A 59 -14.80 -0.73 2.39
CA GLY A 59 -15.19 -1.14 1.04
C GLY A 59 -16.04 -2.40 1.05
N LEU A 60 -15.69 -3.41 1.84
CA LEU A 60 -16.47 -4.65 2.00
C LEU A 60 -17.85 -4.38 2.60
N LEU A 61 -17.92 -3.56 3.65
CA LEU A 61 -19.20 -3.17 4.26
C LEU A 61 -20.07 -2.42 3.26
N ILE A 62 -19.53 -1.41 2.58
CA ILE A 62 -20.25 -0.65 1.55
C ILE A 62 -20.75 -1.59 0.44
N ALA A 63 -19.89 -2.46 -0.09
CA ALA A 63 -20.28 -3.43 -1.11
C ALA A 63 -21.42 -4.34 -0.63
N THR A 64 -21.34 -4.82 0.62
CA THR A 64 -22.39 -5.65 1.23
C THR A 64 -23.71 -4.88 1.31
N LEU A 65 -23.69 -3.64 1.83
CA LEU A 65 -24.88 -2.80 1.93
C LEU A 65 -25.51 -2.52 0.55
N VAL A 66 -24.68 -2.24 -0.45
CA VAL A 66 -25.13 -2.01 -1.83
C VAL A 66 -25.80 -3.26 -2.39
N ILE A 67 -25.22 -4.44 -2.22
CA ILE A 67 -25.82 -5.71 -2.67
C ILE A 67 -27.16 -5.97 -1.95
N THR A 68 -27.22 -5.73 -0.64
CA THR A 68 -28.47 -5.89 0.13
C THR A 68 -29.56 -4.92 -0.34
N ALA A 69 -29.23 -3.64 -0.51
CA ALA A 69 -30.16 -2.63 -1.01
C ALA A 69 -30.65 -2.98 -2.42
N TRP A 70 -29.75 -3.44 -3.29
CA TRP A 70 -30.08 -3.90 -4.63
C TRP A 70 -31.05 -5.08 -4.63
N MET A 71 -30.84 -6.08 -3.78
CA MET A 71 -31.79 -7.21 -3.64
C MET A 71 -33.17 -6.73 -3.16
N GLY A 72 -33.22 -5.73 -2.27
CA GLY A 72 -34.47 -5.08 -1.88
C GLY A 72 -35.19 -4.41 -3.05
N LEU A 73 -34.47 -3.72 -3.93
CA LEU A 73 -35.04 -3.12 -5.14
C LEU A 73 -35.57 -4.17 -6.12
N VAL A 74 -34.82 -5.26 -6.35
CA VAL A 74 -35.27 -6.37 -7.20
C VAL A 74 -36.55 -6.99 -6.64
N ALA A 75 -36.59 -7.25 -5.33
CA ALA A 75 -37.78 -7.78 -4.67
C ALA A 75 -38.98 -6.83 -4.80
N ALA A 76 -38.78 -5.53 -4.57
CA ALA A 76 -39.81 -4.52 -4.75
C ALA A 76 -40.34 -4.49 -6.19
N GLY A 77 -39.44 -4.60 -7.19
CA GLY A 77 -39.82 -4.68 -8.61
C GLY A 77 -40.66 -5.93 -8.93
N ILE A 78 -40.29 -7.10 -8.39
CA ILE A 78 -41.07 -8.33 -8.54
C ILE A 78 -42.47 -8.17 -7.94
N ILE A 79 -42.58 -7.66 -6.71
CA ILE A 79 -43.87 -7.43 -6.03
C ILE A 79 -44.74 -6.47 -6.85
N TRP A 80 -44.15 -5.40 -7.39
CA TRP A 80 -44.86 -4.45 -8.24
C TRP A 80 -45.39 -5.10 -9.53
N MET A 81 -44.57 -5.92 -10.21
CA MET A 81 -44.99 -6.65 -11.42
C MET A 81 -46.14 -7.62 -11.12
N LEU A 82 -46.06 -8.36 -10.01
CA LEU A 82 -47.13 -9.25 -9.57
C LEU A 82 -48.44 -8.47 -9.32
N GLY A 83 -48.35 -7.29 -8.69
CA GLY A 83 -49.49 -6.39 -8.48
C GLY A 83 -50.11 -5.86 -9.77
N ALA A 84 -49.33 -5.77 -10.86
CA ALA A 84 -49.79 -5.40 -12.19
C ALA A 84 -50.38 -6.59 -13.00
N GLY A 85 -50.50 -7.77 -12.39
CA GLY A 85 -51.04 -8.98 -13.03
C GLY A 85 -50.03 -9.76 -13.87
N VAL A 86 -48.74 -9.42 -13.79
CA VAL A 86 -47.66 -10.17 -14.45
C VAL A 86 -47.49 -11.52 -13.75
N SER A 87 -47.24 -12.59 -14.52
CA SER A 87 -47.04 -13.92 -13.94
C SER A 87 -45.74 -14.00 -13.13
N TRP A 88 -45.73 -14.81 -12.07
CA TRP A 88 -44.55 -15.00 -11.23
C TRP A 88 -43.32 -15.47 -12.02
N VAL A 89 -43.51 -16.34 -13.02
CA VAL A 89 -42.44 -16.82 -13.90
C VAL A 89 -41.79 -15.68 -14.66
N SER A 90 -42.60 -14.79 -15.25
CA SER A 90 -42.08 -13.67 -16.05
C SER A 90 -41.42 -12.60 -15.20
N ALA A 91 -41.93 -12.33 -13.99
CA ALA A 91 -41.27 -11.43 -13.04
C ALA A 91 -39.89 -11.94 -12.59
N ILE A 92 -39.79 -13.23 -12.26
CA ILE A 92 -38.50 -13.86 -11.91
C ILE A 92 -37.56 -13.89 -13.13
N ALA A 93 -38.07 -14.19 -14.32
CA ALA A 93 -37.27 -14.17 -15.54
C ALA A 93 -36.69 -12.78 -15.83
N ALA A 94 -37.50 -11.72 -15.64
CA ALA A 94 -37.03 -10.34 -15.78
C ALA A 94 -35.95 -9.99 -14.74
N ALA A 95 -36.15 -10.37 -13.48
CA ALA A 95 -35.15 -10.19 -12.43
C ALA A 95 -33.83 -10.95 -12.73
N ALA A 96 -33.92 -12.19 -13.23
CA ALA A 96 -32.76 -12.96 -13.64
C ALA A 96 -32.02 -12.31 -14.81
N ALA A 97 -32.75 -11.84 -15.83
CA ALA A 97 -32.17 -11.12 -16.96
C ALA A 97 -31.42 -9.85 -16.51
N LEU A 98 -32.03 -9.06 -15.61
CA LEU A 98 -31.41 -7.87 -15.04
C LEU A 98 -30.09 -8.21 -14.32
N ASN A 99 -30.06 -9.28 -13.53
CA ASN A 99 -28.84 -9.72 -12.84
C ASN A 99 -27.74 -10.16 -13.82
N ILE A 100 -28.10 -10.87 -14.89
CA ILE A 100 -27.14 -11.26 -15.93
C ILE A 100 -26.54 -10.04 -16.63
N VAL A 101 -27.36 -9.04 -16.95
CA VAL A 101 -26.89 -7.79 -17.56
C VAL A 101 -25.91 -7.06 -16.65
N VAL A 102 -26.26 -6.89 -15.37
CA VAL A 102 -25.38 -6.23 -14.39
C VAL A 102 -24.09 -7.02 -14.20
N ALA A 103 -24.16 -8.35 -14.07
CA ALA A 103 -22.99 -9.20 -13.94
C ALA A 103 -22.08 -9.12 -15.18
N GLY A 104 -22.66 -9.11 -16.38
CA GLY A 104 -21.92 -8.95 -17.63
C GLY A 104 -21.22 -7.59 -17.73
N ALA A 105 -21.92 -6.51 -17.37
CA ALA A 105 -21.36 -5.17 -17.33
C ALA A 105 -20.18 -5.06 -16.34
N LEU A 106 -20.33 -5.64 -15.14
CA LEU A 106 -19.26 -5.70 -14.14
C LEU A 106 -18.07 -6.53 -14.62
N ALA A 107 -18.30 -7.69 -15.25
CA ALA A 107 -17.23 -8.52 -15.78
C ALA A 107 -16.46 -7.81 -16.91
N TRP A 108 -17.17 -7.09 -17.78
CA TRP A 108 -16.56 -6.29 -18.84
C TRP A 108 -15.74 -5.12 -18.28
N TRP A 109 -16.29 -4.39 -17.32
CA TRP A 109 -15.59 -3.30 -16.64
C TRP A 109 -14.35 -3.80 -15.88
N ALA A 110 -14.46 -4.89 -15.12
CA ALA A 110 -13.32 -5.52 -14.45
C ALA A 110 -12.22 -5.92 -15.44
N ARG A 111 -12.60 -6.43 -16.62
CA ARG A 111 -11.65 -6.77 -17.68
C ARG A 111 -10.94 -5.53 -18.25
N SER A 112 -11.63 -4.39 -18.36
CA SER A 112 -11.00 -3.12 -18.78
C SER A 112 -9.95 -2.64 -17.78
N LEU A 113 -10.25 -2.68 -16.48
CA LEU A 113 -9.31 -2.29 -15.41
C LEU A 113 -8.04 -3.14 -15.37
N VAL A 114 -8.18 -4.46 -15.58
CA VAL A 114 -7.02 -5.37 -15.62
C VAL A 114 -6.17 -5.12 -16.88
N SER A 115 -6.79 -4.71 -17.97
CA SER A 115 -6.08 -4.40 -19.22
C SER A 115 -5.33 -3.06 -19.15
N GLU A 116 -5.76 -2.14 -18.29
CA GLU A 116 -5.24 -0.76 -18.19
C GLU A 116 -4.06 -0.54 -17.22
N MET A 117 -3.16 -1.52 -17.03
CA MET A 117 -1.81 -1.24 -16.48
C MET A 117 -1.65 -0.76 -15.01
N PRO A 118 -2.53 -1.01 -14.02
CA PRO A 118 -2.24 -0.59 -12.65
C PRO A 118 -1.10 -1.42 -12.01
N PHE A 119 -0.96 -2.70 -12.40
CA PHE A 119 0.03 -3.60 -11.81
C PHE A 119 1.45 -3.29 -12.28
N THR A 120 1.61 -2.89 -13.54
CA THR A 120 2.92 -2.53 -14.11
C THR A 120 3.44 -1.23 -13.48
N ALA A 121 2.56 -0.25 -13.27
CA ALA A 121 2.89 0.99 -12.57
C ALA A 121 3.24 0.74 -11.09
N LEU A 122 2.47 -0.12 -10.39
CA LEU A 122 2.76 -0.51 -9.01
C LEU A 122 4.08 -1.27 -8.88
N LEU A 123 4.35 -2.22 -9.78
CA LEU A 123 5.61 -2.95 -9.83
C LEU A 123 6.78 -2.03 -10.16
N ARG A 124 6.60 -1.03 -11.02
CA ARG A 124 7.62 -0.04 -11.35
C ARG A 124 7.92 0.88 -10.17
N GLN A 125 6.89 1.32 -9.44
CA GLN A 125 7.05 2.06 -8.18
C GLN A 125 7.74 1.22 -7.09
N LEU A 126 7.37 -0.06 -6.95
CA LEU A 126 8.00 -0.98 -6.00
C LEU A 126 9.46 -1.31 -6.36
N ARG A 127 9.80 -1.30 -7.66
CA ARG A 127 11.16 -1.53 -8.16
C ARG A 127 12.04 -0.29 -8.07
N GLY A 128 11.46 0.87 -7.73
CA GLY A 128 12.19 2.13 -7.63
C GLY A 128 12.69 2.67 -8.97
N GLU A 129 12.08 2.24 -10.09
CA GLU A 129 12.50 2.67 -11.41
C GLU A 129 12.15 4.16 -11.58
N PRO A 130 13.14 5.06 -11.79
CA PRO A 130 12.87 6.47 -12.02
C PRO A 130 12.04 6.66 -13.30
N PRO A 131 11.27 7.76 -13.42
CA PRO A 131 10.58 8.08 -14.66
C PRO A 131 11.59 8.11 -15.82
N SER A 132 11.27 7.41 -16.91
CA SER A 132 12.12 7.37 -18.09
C SER A 132 12.33 8.80 -18.60
N PRO A 133 13.57 9.26 -18.88
CA PRO A 133 13.86 10.63 -19.33
C PRO A 133 13.31 10.97 -20.72
N LEU A 134 12.53 10.09 -21.35
CA LEU A 134 12.04 10.26 -22.71
C LEU A 134 10.72 11.04 -22.80
N ASP A 135 10.13 11.43 -21.67
CA ASP A 135 8.92 12.28 -21.63
C ASP A 135 9.23 13.79 -21.57
N GLU A 136 10.51 14.18 -21.64
CA GLU A 136 10.94 15.59 -21.62
C GLU A 136 11.06 16.22 -23.02
N LYS A 137 10.48 15.57 -24.03
CA LYS A 137 10.37 16.11 -25.39
C LYS A 137 8.95 16.02 -25.94
N HIS A 138 8.01 16.73 -25.33
CA HIS A 138 6.89 17.36 -26.04
C HIS A 138 6.42 18.62 -25.33
#